data_AF-A0A0H1BIJ3-F1
#
_entry.id   AF-A0A0H1BIJ3-F1
#
_cell.length_a   1.000
_cell.length_b   1.000
_cell.length_c   1.000
_cell.angle_alpha   90.00
_cell.angle_beta   90.00
_cell.angle_gamma   90.00
#
_symmetry.space_group_name_H-M   'P 1'
#
loop_
_entity.id
_entity.type
_entity.pdbx_description
1 polymer ?
#
loop_
_entity_poly.entity_id
_entity_poly.type
_entity_poly.pdbx_seq_one_letter_code
_entity_poly.pdbx_strand_id
1 'polypeptide(L)' 'MVNIGSTATGAKVMGVKADAAKLSLTSPACTEVGEKIALSRRIDKHWRLIGWANIVA' A
#
# COMPACT_ATOMS: atom_id res chain seq x y z
N MET A 1 -2.77 0.77 5.86
CA MET A 1 -3.84 1.10 4.91
C MET A 1 -3.15 1.51 3.62
N VAL A 2 -3.65 1.00 2.50
CA VAL A 2 -3.12 1.29 1.17
C VAL A 2 -4.26 1.88 0.36
N ASN A 3 -3.99 3.00 -0.30
CA ASN A 3 -4.91 3.63 -1.23
C ASN A 3 -4.41 3.35 -2.66
N ILE A 4 -5.25 2.66 -3.43
CA ILE A 4 -5.00 2.25 -4.82
C ILE A 4 -6.12 2.87 -5.66
N GLY A 5 -5.84 3.97 -6.34
CA GLY A 5 -6.88 4.80 -6.95
C GLY A 5 -7.94 5.21 -5.91
N SER A 6 -9.20 4.88 -6.19
CA SER A 6 -10.34 5.09 -5.28
C SER A 6 -10.47 4.02 -4.18
N THR A 7 -9.76 2.89 -4.30
CA THR A 7 -9.88 1.76 -3.38
C THR A 7 -9.00 1.96 -2.16
N ALA A 8 -9.58 1.88 -0.97
CA ALA A 8 -8.84 1.81 0.30
C ALA A 8 -8.92 0.39 0.87
N THR A 9 -7.77 -0.24 1.11
CA THR A 9 -7.73 -1.60 1.68
C THR A 9 -6.65 -1.73 2.76
N GLY A 10 -6.82 -2.75 3.61
CA GLY A 10 -5.78 -3.21 4.52
C GLY A 10 -4.68 -3.94 3.74
N ALA A 11 -3.46 -3.90 4.27
CA ALA A 11 -2.37 -4.69 3.73
C ALA A 11 -1.42 -5.10 4.86
N LYS A 12 -0.89 -6.32 4.75
CA LYS A 12 0.18 -6.85 5.61
C LYS A 12 1.48 -6.85 4.82
N VAL A 13 2.53 -6.29 5.41
CA VAL A 13 3.89 -6.35 4.85
C VAL A 13 4.43 -7.77 5.03
N MET A 14 4.76 -8.44 3.92
CA MET A 14 5.29 -9.80 3.91
C MET A 14 6.83 -9.83 3.85
N GLY A 15 7.44 -8.79 3.26
CA GLY A 15 8.87 -8.64 3.16
C GLY A 15 9.25 -7.27 2.61
N VAL A 16 10.47 -6.83 2.91
CA VAL A 16 11.01 -5.54 2.47
C VAL A 16 12.43 -5.78 1.95
N LYS A 17 12.76 -5.17 0.82
CA LYS A 17 14.11 -5.19 0.25
C LYS A 17 14.40 -3.83 -0.39
N ALA A 18 15.33 -3.09 0.20
CA ALA A 18 15.71 -1.74 -0.25
C ALA A 18 14.47 -0.85 -0.46
N ASP A 19 14.19 -0.48 -1.70
CA ASP A 19 13.10 0.39 -2.16
C ASP A 19 11.82 -0.38 -2.54
N ALA A 20 11.80 -1.71 -2.39
CA ALA A 20 10.66 -2.57 -2.69
C ALA A 20 10.07 -3.23 -1.44
N ALA A 21 8.75 -3.42 -1.45
CA ALA A 21 8.03 -4.14 -0.41
C ALA A 21 6.98 -5.08 -1.01
N LYS A 22 6.89 -6.30 -0.48
CA LYS A 22 5.83 -7.24 -0.83
C LYS A 22 4.66 -7.09 0.14
N LEU A 23 3.50 -6.72 -0.38
CA LEU A 23 2.28 -6.51 0.41
C LEU A 23 1.25 -7.60 0.09
N SER A 24 0.68 -8.21 1.12
CA SER A 24 -0.54 -9.03 1.00
C SER A 24 -1.74 -8.17 1.33
N LEU A 25 -2.62 -7.94 0.37
CA LEU A 25 -3.85 -7.17 0.59
C LEU A 25 -4.87 -7.99 1.40
N THR A 26 -5.68 -7.33 2.22
CA THR A 26 -6.76 -8.00 2.96
C THR A 26 -7.99 -8.27 2.10
N SER A 27 -8.19 -7.45 1.06
CA SER A 27 -9.20 -7.65 0.02
C SER A 27 -8.55 -7.41 -1.35
N PRO A 28 -8.97 -8.13 -2.41
CA PRO A 28 -8.50 -7.86 -3.77
C PRO A 28 -8.79 -6.40 -4.17
N ALA A 29 -7.94 -5.84 -5.02
CA ALA A 29 -8.10 -4.51 -5.59
C ALA A 29 -7.78 -4.55 -7.10
N CYS A 30 -8.54 -3.79 -7.89
CA CYS A 30 -8.29 -3.63 -9.32
C CYS A 30 -7.29 -2.50 -9.55
N THR A 31 -6.25 -2.74 -10.35
CA THR A 31 -5.15 -1.79 -10.57
C THR A 31 -4.26 -2.26 -11.73
N GLU A 32 -3.36 -1.40 -12.19
CA GLU A 32 -2.36 -1.72 -13.22
C GLU A 32 -0.93 -1.64 -12.68
N VAL A 33 0.01 -2.33 -13.34
CA VAL A 33 1.44 -2.19 -13.04
C VAL A 33 1.89 -0.76 -13.35
N GLY A 34 2.62 -0.15 -12.42
CA GLY A 34 3.04 1.25 -12.49
C GLY A 34 2.05 2.24 -11.88
N GLU A 35 0.86 1.79 -11.45
CA GLU A 35 -0.11 2.68 -10.79
C GLU A 35 0.45 3.21 -9.46
N LYS A 36 0.23 4.51 -9.24
CA LYS A 36 0.66 5.22 -8.03
C LYS A 36 -0.26 4.89 -6.87
N ILE A 37 0.33 4.50 -5.74
CA ILE A 37 -0.40 4.16 -4.52
C ILE A 37 0.07 5.02 -3.34
N ALA A 38 -0.82 5.30 -2.40
CA ALA A 38 -0.48 5.97 -1.15
C ALA A 38 -0.41 4.96 0.01
N LEU A 39 0.63 5.09 0.83
CA LEU A 39 0.85 4.23 1.98
C LEU A 39 0.55 5.02 3.26
N SER A 40 -0.34 4.47 4.08
CA SER A 40 -0.71 5.04 5.37
C SER A 40 -0.46 4.05 6.51
N ARG A 41 0.11 4.54 7.61
CA ARG A 41 0.35 3.79 8.85
C ARG A 41 -0.52 4.32 9.98
N ARG A 42 -0.99 3.43 10.84
CA ARG A 42 -1.71 3.82 12.05
C ARG A 42 -0.70 4.26 13.12
N ILE A 43 -0.76 5.53 13.52
CA ILE A 43 0.10 6.16 14.53
C ILE A 43 -0.82 6.98 15.44
N ASP A 44 -0.72 6.82 16.76
CA ASP A 44 -1.58 7.48 17.75
C ASP A 44 -3.08 7.39 17.40
N LYS A 45 -3.53 6.17 17.09
CA LYS A 45 -4.91 5.82 16.68
C LYS A 45 -5.40 6.44 15.37
N HIS A 46 -4.59 7.26 14.68
CA HIS A 46 -4.92 7.89 13.40
C HIS A 46 -4.16 7.26 12.24
N TRP A 47 -4.75 7.24 11.06
CA TRP A 47 -4.00 6.93 9.84
C TRP A 47 -3.23 8.16 9.40
N ARG A 48 -1.90 8.03 9.33
CA ARG A 48 -1.00 9.07 8.84
C ARG A 48 -0.43 8.61 7.50
N LEU A 49 -0.46 9.48 6.50
CA LEU A 49 0.25 9.28 5.25
C LEU A 49 1.76 9.20 5.56
N ILE A 50 2.41 8.13 5.12
CA ILE A 50 3.85 7.89 5.35
C ILE A 50 4.67 7.87 4.07
N GLY A 51 4.03 7.81 2.91
CA GLY A 51 4.72 7.82 1.62
C GLY A 51 3.82 7.40 0.48
N TRP A 52 4.45 7.22 -0.67
CA TRP A 52 3.84 6.73 -1.91
C TRP A 52 4.72 5.64 -2.51
N ALA A 53 4.15 4.84 -3.42
CA ALA A 53 4.88 3.83 -4.18
C ALA A 53 4.21 3.64 -5.55
N ASN A 54 4.86 2.86 -6.42
CA ASN A 54 4.26 2.35 -7.65
C ASN A 54 4.15 0.83 -7.56
N ILE A 55 3.12 0.25 -8.17
CA ILE A 55 2.98 -1.20 -8.23
C ILE A 55 3.98 -1.78 -9.23
N VAL A 56 4.72 -2.81 -8.80
CA VAL A 56 5.68 -3.55 -9.63
C VAL A 56 5.29 -5.02 -9.66
N ALA A 57 5.60 -5.69 -10.78
CA ALA A 57 5.38 -7.12 -10.97
C ALA A 57 6.44 -7.98 -10.25
#